data_AF-A0A944VR76-F1
#
_entry.id   AF-A0A944VR76-F1
#
_cell.length_a   1.000
_cell.length_b   1.000
_cell.length_c   1.000
_cell.angle_alpha   90.00
_cell.angle_beta   90.00
_cell.angle_gamma   90.00
#
_symmetry.space_group_name_H-M   'P 1'
#
loop_
_entity.id
_entity.type
_entity.pdbx_description
1 polymer ?
#
loop_
_entity_poly.entity_id
_entity_poly.type
_entity_poly.pdbx_seq_one_letter_code
_entity_poly.pdbx_strand_id
1 'polypeptide(L)' 'MIKKKYLIDVLNKALDIEEDANEQFYIYTINSLKYYEWMSTDKKEKVKAILSRLRDDTQRHTKMIENLINQIKESNKKVF' A
#
# COMPACT_ATOMS: atom_id res chain seq x y z
N MET A 1 -1.74 -10.80 -24.62
CA MET A 1 -1.60 -12.16 -24.08
C MET A 1 -0.55 -12.11 -22.98
N ILE A 2 -0.97 -12.08 -21.73
CA ILE A 2 -0.05 -11.92 -20.60
C ILE A 2 0.29 -13.32 -20.10
N LYS A 3 1.55 -13.75 -20.24
CA LYS A 3 2.00 -15.03 -19.67
C LYS A 3 1.82 -14.97 -18.15
N LYS A 4 1.34 -16.04 -17.50
CA LYS A 4 1.18 -16.16 -16.03
C LYS A 4 2.33 -15.55 -15.23
N LYS A 5 3.57 -15.74 -15.69
CA LYS A 5 4.78 -15.12 -15.13
C LYS A 5 4.75 -13.58 -15.19
N TYR A 6 4.42 -13.00 -16.34
CA TYR A 6 4.31 -11.54 -16.50
C TYR A 6 3.21 -10.95 -15.59
N LEU A 7 2.06 -11.63 -15.44
CA LEU A 7 1.02 -11.17 -14.51
C LEU A 7 1.53 -11.14 -13.06
N ILE A 8 2.22 -12.20 -12.63
CA ILE A 8 2.83 -12.26 -11.29
C ILE A 8 3.88 -11.14 -11.14
N ASP A 9 4.72 -10.90 -12.15
CA ASP A 9 5.72 -9.82 -12.11
C ASP A 9 5.06 -8.43 -12.01
N VAL A 10 3.95 -8.19 -12.70
CA VAL A 10 3.17 -6.94 -12.59
C VAL A 10 2.57 -6.78 -11.19
N LEU A 11 2.03 -7.87 -10.62
CA LEU A 11 1.43 -7.84 -9.29
C LEU A 11 2.48 -7.65 -8.18
N ASN A 12 3.65 -8.28 -8.31
CA ASN A 12 4.76 -8.05 -7.38
C ASN A 12 5.21 -6.58 -7.42
N LYS A 13 5.33 -5.97 -8.61
CA LYS A 13 5.64 -4.54 -8.70
C LYS A 13 4.58 -3.65 -8.05
N ALA A 14 3.31 -4.01 -8.18
CA ALA A 14 2.23 -3.29 -7.50
C ALA A 14 2.31 -3.44 -5.98
N LEU A 15 2.71 -4.63 -5.50
CA LEU A 15 2.97 -4.89 -4.08
C LEU A 15 4.11 -4.01 -3.55
N ASP A 16 5.24 -3.97 -4.25
CA ASP A 16 6.40 -3.15 -3.90
C ASP A 16 6.02 -1.66 -3.78
N ILE A 17 5.19 -1.15 -4.70
CA ILE A 17 4.71 0.24 -4.68
C ILE A 17 3.83 0.53 -3.45
N GLU A 18 2.94 -0.40 -3.08
CA GLU A 18 2.09 -0.24 -1.90
C GLU A 18 2.93 -0.29 -0.60
N GLU A 19 3.96 -1.13 -0.54
CA GLU A 19 4.90 -1.19 0.59
C GLU A 19 5.74 0.09 0.73
N ASP A 20 6.28 0.60 -0.39
CA ASP A 20 7.02 1.87 -0.44
C ASP A 20 6.14 3.05 -0.02
N ALA A 21 4.89 3.10 -0.52
CA ALA A 21 3.92 4.12 -0.11
C ALA A 21 3.64 4.03 1.39
N ASN A 22 3.55 2.81 1.93
CA ASN A 22 3.30 2.60 3.34
C ASN A 22 4.45 3.14 4.22
N GLU A 23 5.69 2.88 3.83
CA GLU A 23 6.87 3.33 4.57
C GLU A 23 7.11 4.84 4.42
N GLN A 24 7.11 5.36 3.19
CA GLN A 24 7.46 6.76 2.91
C GLN A 24 6.35 7.72 3.34
N PHE A 25 5.09 7.44 3.02
CA PHE A 25 4.03 8.40 3.31
C PHE A 25 3.55 8.32 4.75
N TYR A 26 3.34 7.15 5.33
CA TYR A 26 2.70 7.10 6.64
C TYR A 26 3.69 7.28 7.77
N ILE A 27 4.82 6.57 7.75
CA ILE A 27 5.77 6.62 8.87
C ILE A 27 6.44 7.98 8.93
N TYR A 28 7.01 8.46 7.82
CA TYR A 28 7.71 9.75 7.82
C TYR A 28 6.78 10.95 7.95
N THR A 29 5.64 10.96 7.26
CA THR A 29 4.72 12.11 7.35
C THR A 29 4.10 12.21 8.74
N ILE A 30 3.60 11.11 9.32
CA ILE A 30 3.00 11.15 10.66
C ILE A 30 4.05 11.54 11.70
N ASN A 31 5.26 10.98 11.64
CA ASN A 31 6.32 11.29 12.61
C ASN A 31 6.84 12.71 12.48
N SER A 32 6.79 13.30 11.28
CA SER A 32 7.23 14.67 11.05
C SER A 32 6.19 15.70 11.46
N LEU A 33 4.90 15.35 11.62
CA LEU A 33 3.83 16.28 12.03
C LEU A 33 4.17 17.11 13.28
N LYS A 34 4.94 16.53 14.20
CA LYS A 34 5.38 17.22 15.43
C LYS A 34 6.25 18.45 15.16
N TYR A 35 6.97 18.49 14.03
CA TYR A 35 7.86 19.59 13.65
C TYR A 35 7.17 20.74 12.90
N TYR A 36 5.90 20.58 12.50
CA TYR A 36 5.15 21.63 11.82
C TYR A 36 4.58 22.62 12.84
N GLU A 37 5.40 23.52 13.38
CA GLU A 37 5.02 24.48 14.41
C GLU A 37 3.89 25.43 13.98
N TRP A 38 3.81 25.74 12.68
CA TRP A 38 2.75 26.56 12.08
C TRP A 38 1.38 25.87 12.03
N MET A 39 1.32 24.55 12.26
CA MET A 39 0.09 23.78 12.22
C MET A 39 -0.46 23.59 13.65
N SER A 40 -1.71 24.01 13.85
CA SER A 40 -2.41 23.82 15.13
C SER A 40 -2.65 22.34 15.42
N THR A 41 -2.79 22.00 16.71
CA THR A 41 -2.95 20.60 17.16
C THR A 41 -4.17 19.92 16.54
N ASP A 42 -5.30 20.63 16.41
CA ASP A 42 -6.51 20.10 15.78
C ASP A 42 -6.30 19.72 14.30
N LYS A 43 -5.51 20.52 13.57
CA LYS A 43 -5.15 20.24 12.18
C LYS A 43 -4.18 19.06 12.10
N LYS A 44 -3.20 18.97 12.99
CA LYS A 44 -2.27 17.83 13.08
C LYS A 44 -3.01 16.52 13.32
N GLU A 45 -3.99 16.51 14.24
CA GLU A 45 -4.79 15.31 14.51
C GLU A 45 -5.68 14.93 13.32
N LYS A 46 -6.27 15.90 12.60
CA LYS A 46 -7.02 15.61 11.36
C LYS A 46 -6.12 14.98 10.29
N VAL A 47 -4.92 15.54 10.08
CA VAL A 47 -3.97 14.99 9.11
C VAL A 47 -3.54 13.58 9.51
N LYS A 48 -3.22 13.37 10.79
CA LYS A 48 -2.89 12.05 11.34
C LYS A 48 -4.03 11.05 11.13
N ALA A 49 -5.29 11.44 11.36
CA ALA A 49 -6.45 10.57 11.14
C ALA A 49 -6.63 10.19 9.66
N ILE A 50 -6.42 11.13 8.73
CA ILE A 50 -6.46 10.85 7.29
C ILE A 50 -5.33 9.88 6.91
N LEU A 51 -4.10 10.17 7.33
CA LEU A 51 -2.94 9.34 7.04
C LEU A 51 -3.08 7.92 7.61
N SER A 52 -3.63 7.76 8.82
CA SER A 52 -3.91 6.44 9.39
C SER A 52 -4.93 5.65 8.58
N ARG A 53 -6.00 6.29 8.07
CA ARG A 53 -6.98 5.61 7.22
C ARG A 53 -6.38 5.14 5.90
N LEU A 54 -5.59 6.01 5.27
CA LEU A 54 -4.88 5.68 4.04
C LEU A 54 -3.91 4.52 4.26
N ARG A 55 -3.21 4.47 5.41
CA ARG A 55 -2.39 3.33 5.82
C ARG A 55 -3.20 2.04 5.88
N ASP A 56 -4.36 2.07 6.52
CA ASP A 56 -5.23 0.90 6.64
C ASP A 56 -5.77 0.44 5.28
N ASP A 57 -5.99 1.36 4.33
CA ASP A 57 -6.36 1.04 2.94
C ASP A 57 -5.19 0.37 2.20
N THR A 58 -3.99 0.95 2.25
CA THR A 58 -2.77 0.37 1.66
C THR A 58 -2.51 -1.05 2.17
N GLN A 59 -2.60 -1.28 3.49
CA GLN A 59 -2.43 -2.62 4.07
C GLN A 59 -3.48 -3.63 3.58
N ARG A 60 -4.71 -3.17 3.30
CA ARG A 60 -5.75 -4.01 2.69
C ARG A 60 -5.42 -4.33 1.24
N HIS A 61 -4.91 -3.38 0.47
CA HIS A 61 -4.47 -3.60 -0.91
C HIS A 61 -3.31 -4.60 -0.98
N THR A 62 -2.29 -4.44 -0.13
CA THR A 62 -1.16 -5.40 -0.02
C THR A 62 -1.68 -6.82 0.15
N LYS A 63 -2.53 -7.07 1.16
CA LYS A 63 -3.13 -8.40 1.40
C LYS A 63 -3.95 -8.91 0.22
N MET A 64 -4.69 -8.03 -0.46
CA MET A 64 -5.48 -8.41 -1.63
C MET A 64 -4.57 -8.85 -2.78
N ILE A 65 -3.49 -8.11 -3.05
CA ILE A 65 -2.51 -8.41 -4.10
C ILE A 65 -1.77 -9.72 -3.78
N GLU A 66 -1.32 -9.93 -2.54
CA GLU A 66 -0.70 -11.18 -2.09
C GLU A 66 -1.61 -12.39 -2.32
N ASN A 67 -2.89 -12.27 -1.91
CA ASN A 67 -3.87 -13.32 -2.12
C ASN A 67 -4.08 -13.61 -3.61
N LEU A 68 -4.13 -12.59 -4.45
CA LEU A 68 -4.27 -12.75 -5.90
C LEU A 68 -3.04 -13.45 -6.51
N ILE A 69 -1.83 -13.08 -6.10
CA ILE A 69 -0.59 -13.74 -6.52
C ILE A 69 -0.63 -15.22 -6.14
N ASN A 70 -1.02 -15.54 -4.91
CA ASN A 70 -1.11 -16.92 -4.42
C ASN A 70 -2.15 -17.73 -5.20
N GLN A 71 -3.35 -17.18 -5.41
CA GLN A 71 -4.39 -17.80 -6.23
C GLN A 71 -3.91 -18.06 -7.66
N ILE A 72 -3.19 -17.11 -8.28
CA ILE A 72 -2.63 -17.29 -9.62
C ILE A 72 -1.59 -18.41 -9.60
N LYS A 73 -0.67 -18.42 -8.63
CA LYS A 73 0.37 -19.46 -8.50
C LYS A 73 -0.23 -20.86 -8.39
N GLU A 74 -1.19 -21.05 -7.48
CA GLU A 74 -1.88 -22.32 -7.19
C GLU A 74 -2.86 -22.73 -8.29
N SER A 75 -3.35 -21.78 -9.09
CA SER A 75 -4.28 -22.07 -10.17
C SER A 75 -3.61 -22.88 -11.30
N ASN A 76 -4.18 -24.06 -11.55
CA ASN A 76 -3.95 -24.86 -12.76
C ASN A 76 -4.69 -24.31 -13.99
N LYS A 77 -5.49 -23.24 -13.84
CA LYS A 77 -6.13 -22.59 -14.98
C LYS A 77 -5.09 -21.78 -15.74
N LYS A 78 -5.12 -21.87 -17.07
CA LYS A 78 -4.43 -20.89 -17.93
C LYS A 78 -5.01 -19.52 -17.59
N VAL A 79 -4.23 -18.70 -16.88
CA VAL A 79 -4.55 -17.29 -16.68
C VAL A 79 -4.15 -16.60 -17.98
N PHE A 80 -5.13 -16.09 -18.72
CA PHE A 80 -5.01 -15.57 -20.09
C PHE A 80 -4.59 -14.10 -20.15
#